data_AF-A0A024GE78-F1
#
_entry.id   AF-A0A024GE78-F1
#
_cell.length_a   1.000
_cell.length_b   1.000
_cell.length_c   1.000
_cell.angle_alpha   90.00
_cell.angle_beta   90.00
_cell.angle_gamma   90.00
#
_symmetry.space_group_name_H-M   'P 1'
#
loop_
_entity.id
_entity.type
_entity.pdbx_description
1 polymer ?
#
loop_
_entity_poly.entity_id
_entity_poly.type
_entity_poly.pdbx_seq_one_letter_code
_entity_poly.pdbx_strand_id
1 'polypeptide(L)'
;MDVIRQYVKVQLPRYLRNLPLPRTFSGFLKLKQDEWMYLAPFLITVGLILYSFFCPSGGKTPTKRKTPPPRINGSIKLSSAKVVDTLKITDVEDLCAKGDGKCVMCRCWKSKTFPYCDGSHTKHNKATGDNVGPLIIQSGKK
;
A
#
# COMPACT_ATOMS: atom_id res chain seq x y z
N MET A 1 41.93 -25.67 -5.68
CA MET A 1 41.99 -25.08 -4.31
C MET A 1 43.40 -24.64 -3.93
N ASP A 2 44.46 -25.18 -4.52
CA ASP A 2 45.85 -24.80 -4.19
C ASP A 2 46.21 -23.36 -4.58
N VAL A 3 45.72 -22.87 -5.73
CA VAL A 3 45.92 -21.47 -6.17
C VAL A 3 45.28 -20.49 -5.18
N ILE A 4 44.07 -20.77 -4.71
CA ILE A 4 43.35 -19.95 -3.71
C ILE A 4 44.09 -19.97 -2.37
N ARG A 5 44.59 -21.13 -1.94
CA ARG A 5 45.39 -21.27 -0.71
C ARG A 5 46.69 -20.47 -0.77
N GLN A 6 47.40 -20.54 -1.90
CA GLN A 6 48.65 -19.81 -2.10
C GLN A 6 48.40 -18.30 -2.14
N TYR A 7 47.34 -17.87 -2.81
CA TYR A 7 46.91 -16.47 -2.82
C TYR A 7 46.55 -15.96 -1.42
N VAL A 8 45.72 -16.71 -0.68
CA VAL A 8 45.33 -16.36 0.70
C VAL A 8 46.52 -16.29 1.64
N LYS A 9 47.51 -17.20 1.51
CA LYS A 9 48.69 -17.20 2.39
C LYS A 9 49.73 -16.15 2.05
N VAL A 10 49.85 -15.75 0.78
CA VAL A 10 50.87 -14.79 0.33
C VAL A 10 50.40 -13.35 0.50
N GLN A 11 49.13 -13.04 0.19
CA GLN A 11 48.59 -11.68 0.14
C GLN A 11 47.86 -11.21 1.41
N LEU A 12 47.41 -12.11 2.32
CA LEU A 12 46.71 -11.69 3.53
C LEU A 12 47.63 -11.51 4.76
N PRO A 13 47.19 -10.69 5.75
CA PRO A 13 48.04 -10.31 6.88
C PRO A 13 48.38 -11.51 7.77
N ARG A 14 49.44 -11.37 8.59
CA ARG A 14 50.10 -12.49 9.32
C ARG A 14 49.13 -13.41 10.10
N TYR A 15 47.97 -12.92 10.54
CA TYR A 15 46.97 -13.69 11.27
C TYR A 15 46.26 -14.78 10.44
N LEU A 16 46.17 -14.68 9.11
CA LEU A 16 45.45 -15.66 8.26
C LEU A 16 46.35 -16.74 7.65
N ARG A 17 47.67 -16.65 7.85
CA ARG A 17 48.62 -17.64 7.31
C ARG A 17 48.55 -18.99 8.01
N ASN A 18 48.12 -18.98 9.27
CA ASN A 18 47.98 -20.15 10.13
C ASN A 18 46.60 -20.80 10.05
N LEU A 19 45.75 -20.39 9.12
CA LEU A 19 44.42 -20.96 8.98
C LEU A 19 44.52 -22.41 8.43
N PRO A 20 43.93 -23.42 9.12
CA PRO A 20 43.95 -24.81 8.68
C PRO A 20 42.95 -25.00 7.53
N LEU A 21 43.31 -24.54 6.33
CA LEU A 21 42.48 -24.70 5.14
C LEU A 21 42.75 -26.08 4.51
N PRO A 22 41.79 -27.02 4.53
CA PRO A 22 41.93 -28.32 3.92
C PRO A 22 41.93 -28.22 2.38
N ARG A 23 42.61 -29.16 1.73
CA ARG A 23 42.78 -29.16 0.26
C ARG A 23 41.52 -29.63 -0.50
N THR A 24 40.59 -30.29 0.19
CA THR A 24 39.37 -30.88 -0.38
C THR A 24 38.15 -30.56 0.48
N PHE A 25 36.95 -30.55 -0.12
CA PHE A 25 35.70 -30.32 0.60
C PHE A 25 35.43 -31.35 1.70
N SER A 26 35.86 -32.61 1.51
CA SER A 26 35.79 -33.67 2.54
C SER A 26 36.74 -33.41 3.72
N GLY A 27 37.79 -32.62 3.54
CA GLY A 27 38.72 -32.25 4.60
C GLY A 27 38.10 -31.33 5.66
N PHE A 28 37.11 -30.49 5.31
CA PHE A 28 36.40 -29.65 6.28
C PHE A 28 35.65 -30.46 7.35
N LEU A 29 35.23 -31.68 7.01
CA LEU A 29 34.55 -32.62 7.91
C LEU A 29 35.52 -33.41 8.83
N LYS A 30 36.82 -33.37 8.56
CA LYS A 30 37.86 -34.05 9.37
C LYS A 30 38.63 -33.09 10.30
N LEU A 31 38.25 -31.80 10.35
CA LEU A 31 38.88 -30.82 11.24
C LEU A 31 38.49 -31.08 12.70
N LYS A 32 39.46 -30.92 13.60
CA LYS A 32 39.25 -31.01 15.03
C LYS A 32 38.51 -29.76 15.53
N GLN A 33 37.76 -29.88 16.62
CA GLN A 33 36.90 -28.81 17.16
C GLN A 33 37.66 -27.50 17.46
N ASP A 34 38.93 -27.64 17.86
CA ASP A 34 39.86 -26.55 18.17
C ASP A 34 40.15 -25.69 16.92
N GLU A 35 40.24 -26.32 15.75
CA GLU A 35 40.49 -25.65 14.47
C GLU A 35 39.24 -25.00 13.89
N TRP A 36 38.07 -25.60 14.17
CA TRP A 36 36.77 -25.04 13.81
C TRP A 36 36.47 -23.73 14.54
N MET A 37 36.98 -23.55 15.76
CA MET A 37 36.76 -22.33 16.55
C MET A 37 37.39 -21.08 15.92
N TYR A 38 38.54 -21.23 15.25
CA TYR A 38 39.20 -20.13 14.54
C TYR A 38 38.64 -19.92 13.13
N LEU A 39 38.12 -20.98 12.49
CA LEU A 39 37.62 -20.93 11.13
C LEU A 39 36.17 -20.44 11.04
N ALA A 40 35.33 -20.78 12.01
CA ALA A 40 33.91 -20.42 12.01
C ALA A 40 33.65 -18.90 11.95
N PRO A 41 34.34 -18.03 12.73
CA PRO A 41 34.15 -16.58 12.63
C PRO A 41 34.50 -16.01 11.25
N PHE A 42 35.53 -16.56 10.59
CA PHE A 42 35.91 -16.17 9.23
C PHE A 42 34.85 -16.58 8.19
N LEU A 43 34.31 -17.79 8.30
CA LEU A 43 33.26 -18.26 7.39
C LEU A 43 31.93 -17.53 7.61
N ILE A 44 31.58 -17.23 8.87
CA ILE A 44 30.38 -16.45 9.20
C ILE A 44 30.48 -15.03 8.65
N THR A 45 31.62 -14.36 8.84
CA THR A 45 31.81 -12.98 8.34
C THR A 45 31.77 -12.92 6.82
N VAL A 46 32.46 -13.84 6.12
CA VAL A 46 32.39 -13.95 4.66
C VAL A 46 30.98 -14.27 4.19
N GLY A 47 30.27 -15.16 4.88
CA GLY A 47 28.87 -15.50 4.59
C GLY A 47 27.92 -14.32 4.76
N LEU A 48 28.07 -13.51 5.82
CA LEU A 48 27.27 -12.31 6.07
C LEU A 48 27.52 -11.23 5.00
N ILE A 49 28.78 -11.03 4.62
CA ILE A 49 29.15 -10.09 3.55
C ILE A 49 28.51 -10.55 2.23
N LEU A 50 28.67 -11.81 1.84
CA LEU A 50 28.04 -12.34 0.63
C LEU A 50 26.51 -12.26 0.69
N TYR A 51 25.89 -12.56 1.82
CA TYR A 51 24.45 -12.41 2.01
C TYR A 51 24.01 -10.95 1.83
N SER A 52 24.78 -9.97 2.32
CA SER A 52 24.45 -8.55 2.13
C SER A 52 24.60 -8.06 0.69
N PHE A 53 25.51 -8.64 -0.10
CA PHE A 53 25.71 -8.29 -1.51
C PHE A 53 24.77 -9.05 -2.46
N PHE A 54 24.41 -10.30 -2.14
CA PHE A 54 23.60 -11.17 -3.01
C PHE A 54 22.15 -11.35 -2.56
N CYS A 55 21.79 -10.99 -1.33
CA CYS A 55 20.40 -10.81 -0.93
C CYS A 55 20.05 -9.34 -1.15
N PRO A 56 19.33 -8.99 -2.22
CA PRO A 56 18.83 -7.64 -2.36
C PRO A 56 17.73 -7.46 -1.31
N SER A 57 18.11 -7.08 -0.10
CA SER A 57 17.28 -6.26 0.78
C SER A 57 17.10 -4.85 0.21
N GLY A 58 17.18 -4.68 -1.11
CA GLY A 58 16.46 -3.68 -1.85
C GLY A 58 14.98 -3.96 -1.66
N GLY A 59 14.44 -3.44 -0.56
CA GLY A 59 13.03 -3.39 -0.28
C GLY A 59 12.32 -2.98 -1.56
N LYS A 60 11.64 -3.95 -2.17
CA LYS A 60 10.55 -3.66 -3.08
C LYS A 60 9.51 -3.00 -2.19
N THR A 61 9.64 -1.69 -1.94
CA THR A 61 8.47 -0.88 -1.62
C THR A 61 7.50 -1.23 -2.74
N PRO A 62 6.34 -1.83 -2.42
CA PRO A 62 5.38 -2.17 -3.45
C PRO A 62 5.09 -0.88 -4.17
N THR A 63 5.54 -0.76 -5.41
CA THR A 63 5.13 0.33 -6.29
C THR A 63 3.61 0.24 -6.29
N LYS A 64 2.96 1.13 -5.55
CA LYS A 64 1.50 1.14 -5.43
C LYS A 64 0.99 1.14 -6.86
N ARG A 65 0.43 0.02 -7.32
CA ARG A 65 -0.36 -0.01 -8.54
C ARG A 65 -1.34 1.15 -8.36
N LYS A 66 -1.32 2.14 -9.25
CA LYS A 66 -2.25 3.27 -9.22
C LYS A 66 -3.63 2.71 -9.53
N THR A 67 -4.27 2.09 -8.54
CA THR A 67 -5.67 1.73 -8.65
C THR A 67 -6.43 3.04 -8.79
N PRO A 68 -7.35 3.14 -9.77
CA PRO A 68 -8.18 4.32 -9.88
C PRO A 68 -8.91 4.55 -8.55
N PRO A 69 -9.13 5.83 -8.17
CA PRO A 69 -9.82 6.13 -6.92
C PRO A 69 -11.20 5.45 -6.90
N PRO A 70 -11.69 5.07 -5.71
CA PRO A 70 -12.97 4.40 -5.57
C PRO A 70 -14.10 5.25 -6.15
N ARG A 71 -15.01 4.60 -6.89
CA ARG A 71 -16.15 5.27 -7.55
C ARG A 71 -17.23 5.61 -6.53
N ILE A 72 -17.66 6.87 -6.49
CA ILE A 72 -18.72 7.36 -5.57
C ILE A 72 -20.11 6.92 -6.05
N ASN A 73 -20.43 7.22 -7.32
CA ASN A 73 -21.69 6.89 -7.96
C ASN A 73 -21.64 5.50 -8.62
N GLY A 74 -22.43 4.56 -8.08
CA GLY A 74 -22.47 3.17 -8.54
C GLY A 74 -23.72 2.76 -9.32
N SER A 75 -24.78 3.58 -9.36
CA SER A 75 -26.08 3.18 -9.94
C SER A 75 -26.80 4.27 -10.73
N ILE A 76 -26.43 5.54 -10.58
CA ILE A 76 -27.21 6.66 -11.12
C ILE A 76 -26.64 7.07 -12.47
N LYS A 77 -27.45 7.04 -13.55
CA LYS A 77 -27.13 7.59 -14.88
C LYS A 77 -25.71 7.24 -15.38
N LEU A 78 -25.29 5.98 -15.22
CA LEU A 78 -23.92 5.53 -15.51
C LEU A 78 -23.51 5.63 -16.98
N SER A 79 -24.49 5.73 -17.89
CA SER A 79 -24.28 5.94 -19.32
C SER A 79 -23.77 7.35 -19.64
N SER A 80 -24.04 8.33 -18.78
CA SER A 80 -23.56 9.70 -18.97
C SER A 80 -22.15 9.87 -18.40
N ALA A 81 -21.26 10.49 -19.18
CA ALA A 81 -19.90 10.80 -18.72
C ALA A 81 -19.89 11.77 -17.54
N LYS A 82 -20.87 12.69 -17.48
CA LYS A 82 -21.07 13.64 -16.40
C LYS A 82 -22.57 13.82 -16.15
N VAL A 83 -23.00 13.48 -14.94
CA VAL A 83 -24.38 13.69 -14.51
C VAL A 83 -24.53 15.13 -14.00
N VAL A 84 -25.44 15.88 -14.60
CA VAL A 84 -25.81 17.25 -14.20
C VAL A 84 -27.33 17.33 -14.16
N ASP A 85 -27.88 17.82 -13.05
CA ASP A 85 -29.30 18.10 -12.90
C ASP A 85 -29.48 19.62 -12.77
N THR A 86 -30.31 20.19 -13.63
CA THR A 86 -30.61 21.62 -13.65
C THR A 86 -32.01 21.81 -13.08
N LEU A 87 -32.13 22.62 -12.03
CA LEU A 87 -33.42 23.01 -11.45
C LEU A 87 -33.59 24.52 -11.63
N LYS A 88 -34.74 24.94 -12.14
CA LYS A 88 -35.10 26.36 -12.21
C LYS A 88 -35.52 26.84 -10.82
N ILE A 89 -35.21 28.09 -10.52
CA ILE A 89 -35.51 28.69 -9.21
C ILE A 89 -37.03 28.69 -8.95
N THR A 90 -37.84 29.00 -9.97
CA THR A 90 -39.32 28.96 -9.88
C THR A 90 -39.84 27.59 -9.44
N ASP A 91 -39.28 26.53 -10.02
CA ASP A 91 -39.73 25.17 -9.76
C ASP A 91 -39.30 24.73 -8.35
N VAL A 92 -38.13 25.19 -7.89
CA VAL A 92 -37.66 24.96 -6.51
C VAL A 92 -38.51 25.73 -5.50
N GLU A 93 -38.91 26.97 -5.80
CA GLU A 93 -39.82 27.75 -4.95
C GLU A 93 -41.18 27.07 -4.82
N ASP A 94 -41.76 26.58 -5.92
CA ASP A 94 -43.00 25.81 -5.90
C ASP A 94 -42.87 24.50 -5.13
N LEU A 95 -41.75 23.77 -5.28
CA LEU A 95 -41.50 22.53 -4.54
C LEU A 95 -41.26 22.79 -3.05
N CYS A 96 -40.57 23.88 -2.70
CA CYS A 96 -40.43 24.35 -1.33
C CYS A 96 -41.80 24.73 -0.75
N ALA A 97 -42.62 25.45 -1.51
CA ALA A 97 -43.95 25.92 -1.08
C ALA A 97 -44.96 24.79 -0.92
N LYS A 98 -44.88 23.72 -1.73
CA LYS A 98 -45.70 22.51 -1.58
C LYS A 98 -45.24 21.60 -0.44
N GLY A 99 -44.00 21.73 0.01
CA GLY A 99 -43.47 21.03 1.18
C GLY A 99 -43.41 21.90 2.43
N ASP A 100 -42.62 21.49 3.43
CA ASP A 100 -42.37 22.24 4.67
C ASP A 100 -41.49 23.51 4.47
N GLY A 101 -41.54 24.15 3.30
CA GLY A 101 -40.70 25.30 2.95
C GLY A 101 -39.25 24.95 2.61
N LYS A 102 -38.92 23.66 2.41
CA LYS A 102 -37.56 23.17 2.23
C LYS A 102 -37.47 22.19 1.07
N CYS A 103 -36.58 22.46 0.11
CA CYS A 103 -36.17 21.51 -0.92
C CYS A 103 -34.86 20.84 -0.50
N VAL A 104 -34.83 19.51 -0.52
CA VAL A 104 -33.68 18.74 -0.03
C VAL A 104 -33.07 17.94 -1.17
N MET A 105 -31.81 18.23 -1.51
CA MET A 105 -31.07 17.65 -2.62
C MET A 105 -30.01 16.64 -2.16
N CYS A 106 -29.83 15.57 -2.92
CA CYS A 106 -28.87 14.51 -2.63
C CYS A 106 -27.44 14.91 -3.00
N ARG A 107 -26.48 14.60 -2.12
CA ARG A 107 -25.04 14.67 -2.40
C ARG A 107 -24.29 13.35 -2.24
N CYS A 108 -24.96 12.31 -1.74
CA CYS A 108 -24.34 11.01 -1.46
C CYS A 108 -24.39 10.01 -2.62
N TRP A 109 -25.12 10.30 -3.70
CA TRP A 109 -25.33 9.39 -4.85
C TRP A 109 -25.97 8.04 -4.50
N LYS A 110 -26.61 7.91 -3.34
CA LYS A 110 -27.31 6.69 -2.90
C LYS A 110 -28.84 6.82 -2.93
N SER A 111 -29.35 8.01 -3.23
CA SER A 111 -30.80 8.25 -3.19
C SER A 111 -31.52 7.55 -4.34
N LYS A 112 -32.69 6.96 -4.03
CA LYS A 112 -33.58 6.36 -5.04
C LYS A 112 -34.35 7.41 -5.84
N THR A 113 -34.60 8.57 -5.24
CA THR A 113 -35.33 9.70 -5.86
C THR A 113 -34.37 10.81 -6.32
N PHE A 114 -33.13 10.45 -6.66
CA PHE A 114 -32.11 11.39 -7.15
C PHE A 114 -32.68 12.24 -8.31
N PRO A 115 -32.55 13.58 -8.27
CA PRO A 115 -31.60 14.39 -7.49
C PRO A 115 -32.03 14.78 -6.06
N TYR A 116 -33.23 14.39 -5.63
CA TYR A 116 -33.73 14.70 -4.29
C TYR A 116 -33.15 13.77 -3.22
N CYS A 117 -33.19 14.18 -1.96
CA CYS A 117 -32.75 13.36 -0.84
C CYS A 117 -33.92 12.58 -0.23
N ASP A 118 -33.76 11.26 -0.10
CA ASP A 118 -34.68 10.32 0.54
C ASP A 118 -34.19 9.80 1.90
N GLY A 119 -33.09 10.35 2.42
CA GLY A 119 -32.46 9.88 3.67
C GLY A 119 -31.51 8.70 3.51
N SER A 120 -31.27 8.18 2.29
CA SER A 120 -30.35 7.06 2.05
C SER A 120 -28.90 7.32 2.50
N HIS A 121 -28.51 8.59 2.67
CA HIS A 121 -27.19 8.97 3.20
C HIS A 121 -26.95 8.45 4.62
N THR A 122 -27.98 8.34 5.46
CA THR A 122 -27.83 7.83 6.84
C THR A 122 -27.37 6.37 6.85
N LYS A 123 -27.96 5.54 5.97
CA LYS A 123 -27.56 4.14 5.82
C LYS A 123 -26.14 4.01 5.28
N HIS A 124 -25.77 4.84 4.31
CA HIS A 124 -24.42 4.91 3.78
C HIS A 124 -23.41 5.27 4.88
N ASN A 125 -23.63 6.39 5.59
CA ASN A 125 -22.77 6.86 6.67
C ASN A 125 -22.57 5.79 7.76
N LYS A 126 -23.63 5.11 8.17
CA LYS A 126 -23.54 4.03 9.17
C LYS A 126 -22.72 2.83 8.68
N ALA A 127 -22.80 2.49 7.40
CA ALA A 127 -22.11 1.34 6.83
C ALA A 127 -20.63 1.62 6.53
N THR A 128 -20.29 2.83 6.10
CA THR A 128 -18.93 3.20 5.67
C THR A 128 -18.15 4.01 6.71
N GLY A 129 -18.82 4.51 7.76
CA GLY A 129 -18.23 5.50 8.68
C GLY A 129 -18.08 6.89 8.06
N ASP A 130 -18.84 7.18 7.00
CA ASP A 130 -18.82 8.45 6.28
C ASP A 130 -19.73 9.49 6.94
N ASN A 131 -19.62 10.76 6.55
CA ASN A 131 -20.31 11.90 7.15
C ASN A 131 -21.00 12.80 6.12
N VAL A 132 -21.39 12.26 4.96
CA VAL A 132 -22.07 13.01 3.91
C VAL A 132 -23.50 13.39 4.31
N GLY A 133 -23.99 14.53 3.81
CA GLY A 133 -25.34 15.02 4.06
C GLY A 133 -25.95 15.71 2.84
N PRO A 134 -27.26 15.98 2.85
CA PRO A 134 -27.93 16.65 1.75
C PRO A 134 -27.56 18.14 1.65
N LEU A 135 -28.01 18.78 0.58
CA LEU A 135 -28.09 20.23 0.44
C LEU A 135 -29.54 20.65 0.68
N ILE A 136 -29.79 21.57 1.60
CA ILE A 136 -31.13 22.08 1.90
C ILE A 136 -31.23 23.49 1.31
N ILE A 137 -32.21 23.70 0.44
CA ILE A 137 -32.58 24.98 -0.12
C ILE A 137 -33.87 25.41 0.56
N GLN A 138 -33.91 26.62 1.11
CA GLN A 138 -35.08 27.18 1.78
C GLN A 138 -35.54 28.39 0.98
N SER A 139 -36.85 28.54 0.76
CA SER A 139 -37.37 29.82 0.27
C SER A 139 -37.28 30.83 1.41
N GLY A 140 -36.37 31.80 1.27
CA GLY A 140 -36.31 32.90 2.21
C GLY A 140 -37.65 33.64 2.20
N LYS A 141 -38.28 33.82 3.36
CA LYS A 141 -39.29 34.87 3.50
C LYS A 141 -38.56 36.18 3.21
N LYS A 142 -38.88 36.82 2.08
CA LYS A 142 -38.58 38.23 1.86
C LYS A 142 -39.37 39.07 2.86
#